data_AF-A0A970JEG8-F1
#
_entry.id   AF-A0A970JEG8-F1
#
_cell.length_a   1.000
_cell.length_b   1.000
_cell.length_c   1.000
_cell.angle_alpha   90.00
_cell.angle_beta   90.00
_cell.angle_gamma   90.00
#
_symmetry.space_group_name_H-M   'P 1'
#
loop_
_entity.id
_entity.type
_entity.pdbx_description
1 polymer ?
#
loop_
_entity_poly.entity_id
_entity_poly.type
_entity_poly.pdbx_seq_one_letter_code
_entity_poly.pdbx_strand_id
1 'polypeptide(L)'
;MDFHEFAVNVEKIKSKLYKTALLYLSNESLALDAVDEAVYKGLKSIKKLKNDEYFNTWMMRILINECKQELRRRKKEEIMEVIPEESVEIYDSLPLKDAIKRLPCGLREVIILRYFADLTLTDTAKCLNIPQGTAATRQRKALELLKLDFLIKDDIYEQGV
;
A
#
# COMPACT_ATOMS: atom_id res chain seq x y z
N MET A 1 -8.19 0.43 24.77
CA MET A 1 -9.21 0.84 23.78
C MET A 1 -10.58 0.18 23.94
N ASP A 2 -11.64 1.00 24.00
CA ASP A 2 -13.07 0.59 23.88
C ASP A 2 -13.64 0.82 22.45
N PHE A 3 -14.93 0.56 22.24
CA PHE A 3 -15.58 0.74 20.92
C PHE A 3 -15.59 2.19 20.45
N HIS A 4 -15.87 3.14 21.35
CA HIS A 4 -15.99 4.54 20.99
C HIS A 4 -14.62 5.12 20.61
N GLU A 5 -13.61 4.83 21.42
CA GLU A 5 -12.23 5.21 21.17
C GLU A 5 -11.71 4.61 19.85
N PHE A 6 -12.05 3.35 19.56
CA PHE A 6 -11.73 2.72 18.28
C PHE A 6 -12.34 3.48 17.10
N ALA A 7 -13.65 3.77 17.15
CA ALA A 7 -14.34 4.47 16.07
C ALA A 7 -13.71 5.86 15.82
N VAL A 8 -13.42 6.61 16.88
CA VAL A 8 -12.76 7.92 16.80
C VAL A 8 -11.36 7.80 16.18
N ASN A 9 -10.57 6.80 16.56
CA ASN A 9 -9.22 6.62 16.04
C ASN A 9 -9.22 6.10 14.59
N VAL A 10 -10.16 5.23 14.20
CA VAL A 10 -10.35 4.82 12.80
C VAL A 10 -10.67 6.03 11.93
N GLU A 11 -11.61 6.88 12.35
CA GLU A 11 -12.04 8.03 11.55
C GLU A 11 -10.88 8.98 11.24
N LYS A 12 -10.00 9.22 12.22
CA LYS A 12 -8.78 10.03 12.04
C LYS A 12 -7.83 9.49 10.97
N ILE A 13 -7.78 8.17 10.77
CA ILE A 13 -6.85 7.53 9.81
C ILE A 13 -7.53 7.01 8.54
N LYS A 14 -8.86 7.09 8.45
CA LYS A 14 -9.64 6.50 7.35
C LYS A 14 -9.18 6.93 5.97
N SER A 15 -8.91 8.23 5.79
CA SER A 15 -8.37 8.76 4.51
C SER A 15 -7.02 8.14 4.15
N LYS A 16 -6.14 7.95 5.14
CA LYS A 16 -4.83 7.33 4.94
C LYS A 16 -4.96 5.84 4.63
N LEU A 17 -5.86 5.12 5.30
CA LEU A 17 -6.18 3.72 4.99
C LEU A 17 -6.66 3.60 3.54
N TYR A 18 -7.65 4.40 3.14
CA TYR A 18 -8.21 4.38 1.80
C TYR A 18 -7.17 4.71 0.71
N LYS A 19 -6.40 5.79 0.88
CA LYS A 19 -5.32 6.14 -0.07
C LYS A 19 -4.27 5.03 -0.19
N THR A 20 -3.95 4.37 0.92
CA THR A 20 -3.01 3.24 0.91
C THR A 20 -3.61 2.05 0.15
N ALA A 21 -4.87 1.70 0.41
CA ALA A 21 -5.56 0.62 -0.29
C ALA A 21 -5.63 0.86 -1.80
N LEU A 22 -5.92 2.10 -2.22
CA LEU A 22 -5.89 2.52 -3.63
C LEU A 22 -4.52 2.32 -4.27
N LEU A 23 -3.42 2.59 -3.56
CA LEU A 23 -2.07 2.37 -4.08
C LEU A 23 -1.74 0.88 -4.24
N TYR A 24 -2.37 0.00 -3.46
CA TYR A 24 -2.20 -1.45 -3.59
C TYR A 24 -3.10 -2.05 -4.67
N LEU A 25 -4.36 -1.64 -4.75
CA LEU A 25 -5.41 -2.31 -5.53
C LEU A 25 -5.74 -1.62 -6.85
N SER A 26 -5.40 -0.32 -7.00
CA SER A 26 -5.71 0.49 -8.19
C SER A 26 -7.19 0.43 -8.63
N ASN A 27 -8.10 0.14 -7.70
CA ASN A 27 -9.54 0.06 -7.93
C ASN A 27 -10.25 0.60 -6.70
N GLU A 28 -11.20 1.53 -6.89
CA GLU A 28 -11.87 2.23 -5.79
C GLU A 28 -12.80 1.32 -4.99
N SER A 29 -13.59 0.48 -5.65
CA SER A 29 -14.49 -0.45 -4.99
C SER A 29 -13.71 -1.41 -4.10
N LEU A 30 -12.67 -2.05 -4.65
CA LEU A 30 -11.84 -2.98 -3.88
C LEU A 30 -11.09 -2.29 -2.74
N ALA A 31 -10.69 -1.03 -2.93
CA ALA A 31 -10.06 -0.25 -1.88
C ALA A 31 -11.03 0.06 -0.73
N LEU A 32 -12.29 0.40 -1.03
CA LEU A 32 -13.33 0.60 -0.02
C LEU A 32 -13.60 -0.70 0.73
N ASP A 33 -13.81 -1.80 0.01
CA ASP A 33 -14.07 -3.12 0.60
C ASP A 33 -12.92 -3.55 1.53
N ALA A 34 -11.66 -3.35 1.10
CA ALA A 34 -10.50 -3.67 1.92
C ALA A 34 -10.41 -2.80 3.19
N VAL A 35 -10.82 -1.53 3.12
CA VAL A 35 -10.87 -0.65 4.30
C VAL A 35 -11.96 -1.11 5.26
N ASP A 36 -13.16 -1.39 4.77
CA ASP A 36 -14.28 -1.83 5.61
C ASP A 36 -13.98 -3.17 6.28
N GLU A 37 -13.42 -4.13 5.54
CA GLU A 37 -13.01 -5.42 6.09
C GLU A 37 -11.87 -5.25 7.13
N ALA A 38 -10.93 -4.33 6.89
CA ALA A 38 -9.87 -4.03 7.85
C ALA A 38 -10.41 -3.40 9.13
N VAL A 39 -11.38 -2.48 9.03
CA VAL A 39 -12.06 -1.87 10.19
C VAL A 39 -12.85 -2.93 10.95
N TYR A 40 -13.59 -3.79 10.26
CA TYR A 40 -14.33 -4.89 10.87
C TYR A 40 -13.40 -5.86 11.63
N LYS A 41 -12.33 -6.33 10.98
CA LYS A 41 -11.32 -7.22 11.61
C LYS A 41 -10.59 -6.53 12.75
N GLY A 42 -10.27 -5.24 12.60
CA GLY A 42 -9.72 -4.39 13.65
C GLY A 42 -10.63 -4.41 14.88
N LEU A 43 -11.90 -4.05 14.70
CA LEU A 43 -12.86 -4.01 15.80
C LEU A 43 -12.99 -5.36 16.50
N LYS A 44 -13.14 -6.45 15.73
CA LYS A 44 -13.25 -7.81 16.27
C LYS A 44 -12.02 -8.23 17.09
N SER A 45 -10.86 -7.67 16.78
CA SER A 45 -9.58 -8.00 17.42
C SER A 45 -9.01 -6.91 18.32
N ILE A 46 -9.80 -5.87 18.63
CA ILE A 46 -9.38 -4.71 19.43
C ILE A 46 -8.74 -5.08 20.76
N LYS A 47 -9.23 -6.14 21.43
CA LYS A 47 -8.68 -6.64 22.71
C LYS A 47 -7.25 -7.17 22.60
N LYS A 48 -6.74 -7.42 21.39
CA LYS A 48 -5.36 -7.86 21.15
C LYS A 48 -4.37 -6.70 21.09
N LEU A 49 -4.83 -5.47 20.87
CA LEU A 49 -4.00 -4.28 20.89
C LEU A 49 -3.67 -3.96 22.36
N LYS A 50 -2.39 -4.12 22.73
CA LYS A 50 -1.94 -3.94 24.12
C LYS A 50 -1.56 -2.51 24.46
N ASN A 51 -1.16 -1.73 23.46
CA ASN A 51 -0.78 -0.34 23.62
C ASN A 51 -1.38 0.46 22.45
N ASP A 52 -2.20 1.44 22.80
CA ASP A 52 -3.01 2.25 21.91
C ASP A 52 -2.14 3.18 21.03
N GLU A 53 -0.90 3.47 21.41
CA GLU A 53 0.08 4.20 20.58
C GLU A 53 0.40 3.49 19.26
N TYR A 54 0.23 2.16 19.21
CA TYR A 54 0.48 1.37 18.00
C TYR A 54 -0.76 1.20 17.11
N PHE A 55 -1.87 1.85 17.46
CA PHE A 55 -3.15 1.71 16.74
C PHE A 55 -3.00 1.89 15.23
N ASN A 56 -2.34 2.98 14.79
CA ASN A 56 -2.16 3.29 13.37
C ASN A 56 -1.38 2.19 12.63
N THR A 57 -0.24 1.78 13.19
CA THR A 57 0.61 0.73 12.60
C THR A 57 -0.12 -0.61 12.57
N TRP A 58 -0.89 -0.91 13.61
CA TRP A 58 -1.67 -2.13 13.71
C TRP A 58 -2.82 -2.18 12.68
N MET A 59 -3.61 -1.11 12.58
CA MET A 59 -4.67 -0.98 11.56
C MET A 59 -4.11 -1.03 10.14
N MET A 60 -2.99 -0.35 9.88
CA MET A 60 -2.33 -0.40 8.59
C MET A 60 -1.87 -1.82 8.24
N ARG A 61 -1.38 -2.58 9.22
CA ARG A 61 -1.01 -3.99 9.00
C ARG A 61 -2.19 -4.87 8.63
N ILE A 62 -3.34 -4.66 9.28
CA ILE A 62 -4.58 -5.38 8.92
C ILE A 62 -4.95 -5.04 7.48
N LEU A 63 -5.01 -3.75 7.13
CA LEU A 63 -5.34 -3.30 5.78
C LEU A 63 -4.43 -3.90 4.70
N ILE A 64 -3.12 -3.88 4.90
CA ILE A 64 -2.18 -4.44 3.91
C ILE A 64 -2.42 -5.93 3.71
N ASN A 65 -2.75 -6.66 4.77
CA ASN A 65 -3.07 -8.08 4.65
C ASN A 65 -4.34 -8.30 3.83
N GLU A 66 -5.37 -7.47 4.02
CA GLU A 66 -6.58 -7.49 3.18
C GLU A 66 -6.27 -7.20 1.71
N CYS A 67 -5.50 -6.12 1.44
CA CYS A 67 -5.09 -5.78 0.08
C CYS A 67 -4.29 -6.93 -0.58
N LYS A 68 -3.41 -7.58 0.17
CA LYS A 68 -2.64 -8.74 -0.33
C LYS A 68 -3.52 -9.96 -0.57
N GLN A 69 -4.50 -10.20 0.29
CA GLN A 69 -5.44 -11.29 0.12
C GLN A 69 -6.26 -11.09 -1.15
N GLU A 70 -6.74 -9.87 -1.39
CA GLU A 70 -7.51 -9.51 -2.57
C GLU A 70 -6.68 -9.63 -3.86
N LEU A 71 -5.44 -9.13 -3.87
CA LEU A 71 -4.52 -9.32 -5.00
C LEU A 71 -4.24 -10.80 -5.30
N ARG A 72 -4.13 -11.64 -4.27
CA ARG A 72 -3.95 -13.09 -4.43
C ARG A 72 -5.21 -13.75 -4.99
N ARG A 73 -6.39 -13.32 -4.55
CA ARG A 73 -7.69 -13.81 -5.04
C ARG A 73 -7.85 -13.50 -6.53
N ARG A 74 -7.65 -12.23 -6.92
CA ARG A 74 -7.72 -11.79 -8.33
C ARG A 74 -6.74 -12.51 -9.23
N LYS A 75 -5.48 -12.64 -8.81
CA LYS A 75 -4.50 -13.40 -9.59
C LYS A 75 -4.94 -14.85 -9.79
N LYS A 76 -5.59 -15.46 -8.79
CA LYS A 76 -6.10 -16.83 -8.90
C LYS A 76 -7.29 -16.92 -9.87
N GLU A 77 -8.15 -15.91 -9.89
CA GLU A 77 -9.28 -15.78 -10.81
C GLU A 77 -8.82 -15.57 -12.25
N GLU A 78 -7.88 -14.64 -12.50
CA GLU A 78 -7.26 -14.42 -13.81
C GLU A 78 -6.60 -15.69 -14.38
N ILE A 79 -5.93 -16.49 -13.52
CA ILE A 79 -5.33 -17.77 -13.94
C ILE A 79 -6.41 -18.80 -14.31
N MET A 80 -7.59 -18.75 -13.69
CA MET A 80 -8.70 -19.64 -13.99
C MET A 80 -9.53 -19.20 -15.20
N GLU A 81 -9.53 -17.90 -15.52
CA GLU A 81 -10.42 -17.30 -16.51
C GLU A 81 -9.84 -17.15 -17.93
N VAL A 82 -8.67 -17.71 -18.26
CA VAL A 82 -7.94 -17.47 -19.54
C VAL A 82 -8.86 -17.28 -20.77
N ILE A 83 -9.19 -16.01 -21.00
CA ILE A 83 -9.71 -15.38 -22.22
C ILE A 83 -8.95 -14.05 -22.27
N PRO A 84 -8.27 -13.71 -23.38
CA PRO A 84 -7.44 -12.52 -23.43
C PRO A 84 -8.33 -11.30 -23.61
N GLU A 85 -8.43 -10.46 -22.57
CA GLU A 85 -8.91 -9.09 -22.73
C GLU A 85 -7.86 -8.08 -22.27
N GLU A 86 -7.68 -7.10 -23.14
CA GLU A 86 -6.71 -6.02 -23.07
C GLU A 86 -6.92 -5.19 -21.81
N SER A 87 -5.84 -5.01 -21.03
CA SER A 87 -5.85 -4.13 -19.88
C SER A 87 -6.02 -2.69 -20.33
N VAL A 88 -7.14 -2.08 -19.98
CA VAL A 88 -7.37 -0.64 -20.14
C VAL A 88 -6.32 0.14 -19.33
N GLU A 89 -5.39 0.78 -20.04
CA GLU A 89 -4.46 1.73 -19.44
C GLU A 89 -5.22 3.00 -19.08
N ILE A 90 -5.50 3.18 -17.79
CA ILE A 90 -6.00 4.45 -17.25
C ILE A 90 -4.82 5.43 -17.23
N TYR A 91 -4.64 6.15 -18.33
CA TYR A 91 -3.76 7.32 -18.43
C TYR A 91 -4.40 8.52 -17.72
N ASP A 92 -4.41 8.48 -16.38
CA ASP A 92 -4.58 9.72 -15.61
C ASP A 92 -3.89 9.61 -14.25
N SER A 93 -2.57 9.53 -14.32
CA SER A 93 -1.74 9.17 -13.18
C SER A 93 -0.45 9.99 -13.25
N LEU A 94 -0.24 10.82 -12.22
CA LEU A 94 0.99 11.57 -12.00
C LEU A 94 2.20 10.65 -12.26
N PRO A 95 3.26 11.10 -12.96
CA PRO A 95 4.40 10.26 -13.36
C PRO A 95 4.99 9.39 -12.23
N LEU A 96 4.92 9.91 -10.99
CA LEU A 96 5.34 9.23 -9.77
C LEU A 96 4.50 7.99 -9.41
N LYS A 97 3.17 8.04 -9.57
CA LYS A 97 2.28 6.94 -9.19
C LYS A 97 2.52 5.71 -10.07
N ASP A 98 2.75 5.90 -11.36
CA ASP A 98 3.09 4.79 -12.25
C ASP A 98 4.52 4.29 -12.05
N ALA A 99 5.47 5.18 -11.75
CA ALA A 99 6.82 4.77 -11.37
C ALA A 99 6.79 3.87 -10.11
N ILE A 100 5.97 4.22 -9.12
CA ILE A 100 5.76 3.39 -7.93
C ILE A 100 5.10 2.06 -8.29
N LYS A 101 4.10 2.03 -9.18
CA LYS A 101 3.46 0.77 -9.62
C LYS A 101 4.46 -0.19 -10.29
N ARG A 102 5.40 0.33 -11.08
CA ARG A 102 6.46 -0.42 -11.76
C ARG A 102 7.52 -1.00 -10.81
N LEU A 103 7.63 -0.49 -9.57
CA LEU A 103 8.59 -1.04 -8.60
C LEU A 103 8.26 -2.51 -8.28
N PRO A 104 9.29 -3.37 -8.11
CA PRO A 104 9.12 -4.70 -7.55
C PRO A 104 8.33 -4.65 -6.24
N CYS A 105 7.43 -5.63 -6.03
CA CYS A 105 6.44 -5.59 -4.96
C CYS A 105 7.04 -5.25 -3.58
N GLY A 106 8.13 -5.90 -3.17
CA GLY A 106 8.75 -5.64 -1.86
C GLY A 106 9.40 -4.25 -1.73
N LEU A 107 9.78 -3.60 -2.82
CA LEU A 107 10.29 -2.23 -2.84
C LEU A 107 9.14 -1.22 -2.78
N ARG A 108 8.10 -1.47 -3.59
CA ARG A 108 6.87 -0.69 -3.64
C ARG A 108 6.21 -0.58 -2.27
N GLU A 109 6.08 -1.69 -1.56
CA GLU A 109 5.49 -1.73 -0.22
C GLU A 109 6.21 -0.81 0.77
N VAL A 110 7.55 -0.80 0.75
CA VAL A 110 8.34 0.05 1.64
C VAL A 110 8.14 1.53 1.30
N ILE A 111 8.08 1.89 0.02
CA ILE A 111 7.82 3.28 -0.41
C ILE A 111 6.42 3.73 -0.01
N ILE A 112 5.39 2.92 -0.28
CA ILE A 112 4.01 3.24 0.09
C ILE A 112 3.92 3.48 1.60
N LEU A 113 4.48 2.59 2.41
CA LEU A 113 4.39 2.72 3.86
C LEU A 113 5.17 3.91 4.42
N ARG A 114 6.36 4.17 3.88
CA ARG A 114 7.23 5.26 4.37
C ARG A 114 6.71 6.66 4.04
N TYR A 115 6.16 6.84 2.84
CA TYR A 115 5.90 8.17 2.28
C TYR A 115 4.43 8.50 2.09
N PHE A 116 3.55 7.49 1.99
CA PHE A 116 2.10 7.72 1.81
C PHE A 116 1.30 7.38 3.06
N ALA A 117 1.83 6.48 3.89
CA ALA A 117 1.23 6.11 5.16
C ALA A 117 1.96 6.69 6.39
N ASP A 118 3.01 7.51 6.19
CA ASP A 118 3.86 8.13 7.21
C ASP A 118 4.34 7.18 8.33
N LEU A 119 4.53 5.89 8.04
CA LEU A 119 5.09 4.98 9.04
C LEU A 119 6.59 5.19 9.12
N THR A 120 7.15 5.17 10.33
CA THR A 120 8.60 5.16 10.52
C THR A 120 9.23 3.94 9.83
N LEU A 121 10.55 3.95 9.62
CA LEU A 121 11.25 2.80 9.07
C LEU A 121 11.08 1.55 9.95
N THR A 122 11.10 1.76 11.27
CA THR A 122 10.86 0.71 12.28
C THR A 122 9.45 0.14 12.16
N ASP A 123 8.44 1.00 12.05
CA ASP A 123 7.04 0.55 11.96
C ASP A 123 6.74 -0.09 10.61
N THR A 124 7.36 0.39 9.53
CA THR A 124 7.30 -0.24 8.21
C THR A 124 7.85 -1.67 8.27
N ALA A 125 8.99 -1.87 8.93
CA ALA A 125 9.60 -3.19 9.10
C ALA A 125 8.70 -4.13 9.92
N LYS A 126 8.13 -3.65 11.03
CA LYS A 126 7.14 -4.40 11.85
C LYS A 126 5.87 -4.73 11.07
N CYS A 127 5.41 -3.80 10.24
CA CYS A 127 4.20 -3.95 9.44
C CYS A 127 4.37 -5.01 8.35
N LEU A 128 5.52 -5.02 7.69
CA LEU A 128 5.87 -5.97 6.64
C LEU A 128 6.45 -7.29 7.17
N ASN A 129 6.67 -7.41 8.48
CA ASN A 129 7.32 -8.56 9.12
C ASN A 129 8.70 -8.87 8.52
N ILE A 130 9.54 -7.85 8.39
CA ILE A 130 10.92 -7.95 7.87
C ILE A 130 11.92 -7.27 8.83
N PRO A 131 13.22 -7.62 8.78
CA PRO A 131 14.24 -6.90 9.54
C PRO A 131 14.30 -5.41 9.15
N GLN A 132 14.57 -4.54 10.12
CA GLN A 132 14.69 -3.09 9.86
C GLN A 132 15.81 -2.77 8.85
N GLY A 133 16.93 -3.49 8.88
CA GLY A 133 17.99 -3.35 7.88
C GLY A 133 17.53 -3.72 6.46
N THR A 134 16.65 -4.71 6.34
CA THR A 134 16.02 -5.07 5.06
C THR A 134 15.09 -3.98 4.57
N ALA A 135 14.28 -3.39 5.45
CA ALA A 135 13.44 -2.23 5.11
C ALA A 135 14.30 -1.04 4.64
N ALA A 136 15.41 -0.74 5.32
CA ALA A 136 16.34 0.32 4.93
C ALA A 136 16.93 0.09 3.53
N THR A 137 17.38 -1.13 3.28
CA THR A 137 18.01 -1.52 2.01
C THR A 137 17.01 -1.45 0.85
N ARG A 138 15.78 -1.92 1.09
CA ARG A 138 14.68 -1.82 0.13
C ARG A 138 14.29 -0.37 -0.12
N GLN A 139 14.22 0.47 0.91
CA GLN A 139 13.96 1.90 0.75
C GLN A 139 15.01 2.55 -0.15
N ARG A 140 16.31 2.35 0.13
CA ARG A 140 17.39 2.91 -0.67
C ARG A 140 17.29 2.48 -2.14
N LYS A 141 17.16 1.17 -2.38
CA LYS A 141 17.06 0.61 -3.73
C LYS A 141 15.83 1.12 -4.47
N ALA A 142 14.70 1.26 -3.79
CA ALA A 142 13.48 1.79 -4.39
C ALA A 142 13.65 3.25 -4.82
N LEU A 143 14.29 4.08 -3.99
CA LEU A 143 14.56 5.48 -4.32
C LEU A 143 15.56 5.62 -5.50
N GLU A 144 16.58 4.76 -5.57
CA GLU A 144 17.49 4.71 -6.72
C GLU A 144 16.75 4.38 -8.02
N LEU A 145 15.88 3.37 -8.01
CA LEU A 145 15.08 3.01 -9.19
C LEU A 145 14.11 4.11 -9.60
N LEU A 146 13.47 4.77 -8.64
CA LEU A 146 12.57 5.89 -8.94
C LEU A 146 13.35 7.05 -9.58
N LYS A 147 14.52 7.42 -9.03
CA LYS A 147 15.37 8.46 -9.63
C LYS A 147 15.76 8.12 -11.07
N LEU A 148 16.15 6.88 -11.34
CA LEU A 148 16.48 6.43 -12.70
C LEU A 148 15.28 6.52 -13.65
N ASP A 149 14.07 6.14 -13.21
CA ASP A 149 12.85 6.27 -14.03
C ASP A 149 12.55 7.73 -14.40
N PHE A 150 12.80 8.68 -13.48
CA PHE A 150 12.66 10.10 -13.76
C PHE A 150 13.72 10.61 -14.75
N LEU A 151 15.00 10.26 -14.55
CA LEU A 151 16.08 10.68 -15.46
C LEU A 151 15.88 10.17 -16.89
N ILE A 152 15.46 8.91 -17.04
CA ILE A 152 15.17 8.33 -18.37
C ILE A 152 14.03 9.08 -19.06
N LYS A 153 13.01 9.48 -18.31
CA LYS A 153 11.89 10.24 -18.87
C LYS A 153 12.33 11.64 -19.29
N ASP A 154 13.10 12.33 -18.44
CA ASP A 154 13.62 13.66 -18.76
C ASP A 154 14.50 13.62 -20.03
N ASP A 155 15.38 12.63 -20.17
CA ASP A 155 16.20 12.44 -21.40
C ASP A 155 15.33 12.20 -22.65
N ILE A 156 14.24 11.43 -22.54
CA ILE A 156 13.30 11.19 -23.65
C ILE A 156 12.54 12.48 -24.02
N TYR A 157 12.16 13.29 -23.03
CA TYR A 157 11.53 14.58 -23.27
C TYR A 157 12.50 15.60 -23.90
N GLU A 158 13.79 15.57 -23.56
CA GLU A 158 14.81 16.46 -24.14
C GLU A 158 15.24 16.05 -25.56
N GLN A 159 15.21 14.76 -25.91
CA GLN A 159 15.53 14.30 -27.27
C GLN A 159 14.34 14.30 -28.24
N GLY A 160 13.13 14.53 -27.74
CA GLY A 160 11.89 14.61 -28.53
C GLY A 160 11.47 16.03 -28.95
N VAL A 161 12.33 17.03 -28.74
CA VAL A 161 12.11 18.46 -29.10
C VAL A 161 13.04 18.88 -30.23
#